data_AF-A0ABD4RKV6-F1
#
_entry.id   AF-A0ABD4RKV6-F1
#
_cell.length_a   1.000
_cell.length_b   1.000
_cell.length_c   1.000
_cell.angle_alpha   90.00
_cell.angle_beta   90.00
_cell.angle_gamma   90.00
#
_symmetry.space_group_name_H-M   'P 1'
#
loop_
_entity.id
_entity.type
_entity.pdbx_description
1 polymer ?
#
loop_
_entity_poly.entity_id
_entity_poly.type
_entity_poly.pdbx_seq_one_letter_code
_entity_poly.pdbx_strand_id
1 'polypeptide(L)'
;MYSFILEVLFIMVPLAISMIIYMKIDKKYSITNIISLKLGIKREWMAFFCFCFTILIMITINMINEYVINILPIVYFILGGIFTGIVVGVKYSK
;
A
#
# COMPACT_ATOMS: atom_id res chain seq x y z
N MET A 1 -1.64 26.16 -4.77
CA MET A 1 -2.40 25.70 -3.58
C MET A 1 -3.45 24.65 -3.95
N TYR A 2 -4.31 24.87 -4.95
CA TYR A 2 -5.31 23.88 -5.41
C TYR A 2 -4.72 22.54 -5.90
N SER A 3 -3.58 22.54 -6.62
CA SER A 3 -2.94 21.29 -7.08
C SER A 3 -2.53 20.37 -5.93
N PHE A 4 -1.89 20.94 -4.89
CA PHE A 4 -1.43 20.19 -3.74
C PHE A 4 -2.58 19.54 -2.95
N ILE A 5 -3.70 20.26 -2.78
CA ILE A 5 -4.89 19.72 -2.10
C ILE A 5 -5.45 18.53 -2.89
N LEU A 6 -5.50 18.63 -4.23
CA LEU A 6 -5.93 17.55 -5.10
C LEU A 6 -5.00 16.34 -5.02
N GLU A 7 -3.69 16.54 -5.07
CA GLU A 7 -2.69 15.46 -4.94
C GLU A 7 -2.80 14.74 -3.59
N VAL A 8 -2.92 15.48 -2.49
CA VAL A 8 -3.12 14.91 -1.15
C VAL A 8 -4.44 14.14 -1.09
N LEU A 9 -5.51 14.66 -1.69
CA LEU A 9 -6.80 13.97 -1.77
C LEU A 9 -6.68 12.63 -2.51
N PHE A 10 -5.97 12.62 -3.64
CA PHE A 10 -5.73 11.42 -4.44
C PHE A 10 -4.86 10.37 -3.74
N ILE A 11 -4.15 10.74 -2.68
CA ILE A 11 -3.42 9.78 -1.82
C ILE A 11 -4.29 9.34 -0.63
N MET A 12 -4.90 10.30 0.06
CA MET A 12 -5.62 10.06 1.32
C MET A 12 -6.89 9.24 1.13
N VAL A 13 -7.66 9.49 0.07
CA VAL A 13 -8.90 8.76 -0.20
C VAL A 13 -8.62 7.28 -0.50
N PRO A 14 -7.72 6.92 -1.44
CA PRO A 14 -7.38 5.53 -1.68
C PRO A 14 -6.71 4.85 -0.48
N LEU A 15 -5.94 5.58 0.32
CA LEU A 15 -5.35 5.07 1.56
C LEU A 15 -6.41 4.65 2.56
N ALA A 16 -7.39 5.51 2.85
CA ALA A 16 -8.46 5.19 3.79
C ALA A 16 -9.29 3.99 3.31
N ILE A 17 -9.64 3.96 2.03
CA ILE A 17 -10.44 2.89 1.43
C ILE A 17 -9.68 1.55 1.49
N SER A 18 -8.43 1.53 1.04
CA SER A 18 -7.61 0.31 1.01
C SER A 18 -7.30 -0.21 2.42
N MET A 19 -7.05 0.67 3.38
CA MET A 19 -6.88 0.30 4.79
C MET A 19 -8.12 -0.41 5.33
N ILE A 20 -9.32 0.17 5.14
CA ILE A 20 -10.58 -0.40 5.63
C ILE A 20 -10.86 -1.75 4.96
N ILE A 21 -10.67 -1.83 3.64
CA ILE A 21 -10.85 -3.07 2.88
C ILE A 21 -9.89 -4.14 3.40
N TYR A 22 -8.60 -3.80 3.57
CA TYR A 22 -7.61 -4.75 4.04
C TYR A 22 -7.95 -5.27 5.44
N MET A 23 -8.28 -4.39 6.39
CA MET A 23 -8.67 -4.80 7.74
C MET A 23 -9.89 -5.71 7.75
N LYS A 24 -10.88 -5.44 6.88
CA LYS A 24 -12.09 -6.28 6.78
C LYS A 24 -11.79 -7.66 6.21
N ILE A 25 -10.92 -7.73 5.20
CA ILE A 25 -10.45 -9.00 4.61
C ILE A 25 -9.62 -9.77 5.63
N ASP A 26 -8.67 -9.12 6.28
CA ASP A 26 -7.79 -9.75 7.24
C ASP A 26 -8.55 -10.29 8.45
N LYS A 27 -9.55 -9.55 8.96
CA LYS A 27 -10.45 -10.04 10.01
C LYS A 27 -11.22 -11.32 9.61
N LYS A 28 -11.55 -11.48 8.33
CA LYS A 28 -12.32 -12.63 7.83
C LYS A 28 -11.43 -13.84 7.50
N TYR A 29 -10.23 -13.60 6.98
CA TYR A 29 -9.37 -14.64 6.41
C TYR A 29 -8.03 -14.82 7.14
N SER A 30 -7.73 -14.00 8.14
CA SER A 30 -6.47 -13.99 8.88
C SER A 30 -5.24 -13.99 7.97
N ILE A 31 -5.29 -13.21 6.88
CA ILE A 31 -4.27 -13.20 5.81
C ILE A 31 -2.89 -12.91 6.38
N THR A 32 -2.77 -11.90 7.23
CA THR A 32 -1.53 -11.47 7.88
C THR A 32 -0.90 -12.61 8.66
N ASN A 33 -1.71 -13.41 9.36
CA ASN A 33 -1.23 -14.59 10.09
C ASN A 33 -0.76 -15.69 9.14
N ILE A 34 -1.49 -15.95 8.06
CA ILE A 34 -1.11 -16.95 7.05
C ILE A 34 0.23 -16.57 6.40
N ILE A 35 0.41 -15.31 6.01
CA ILE A 35 1.65 -14.85 5.38
C ILE A 35 2.80 -14.87 6.42
N SER A 36 2.55 -14.48 7.67
CA SER A 36 3.54 -14.56 8.76
C SER A 36 4.03 -15.98 8.97
N LEU A 37 3.13 -16.97 9.00
CA LEU A 37 3.47 -18.39 9.11
C LEU A 37 4.24 -18.91 7.90
N LYS A 38 3.85 -18.52 6.67
CA LYS A 38 4.53 -18.97 5.44
C LYS A 38 5.93 -18.38 5.27
N LEU A 39 6.12 -17.12 5.63
CA LEU A 39 7.41 -16.43 5.51
C LEU A 39 8.30 -16.59 6.74
N GLY A 40 7.76 -17.13 7.84
CA GLY A 40 8.49 -17.24 9.12
C GLY A 40 8.79 -15.88 9.76
N ILE A 41 8.09 -14.81 9.37
CA ILE A 41 8.30 -13.46 9.87
C ILE A 41 7.39 -13.23 11.06
N LYS A 42 7.94 -12.78 12.19
CA LYS A 42 7.14 -12.40 13.34
C LYS A 42 6.17 -11.28 12.97
N ARG A 43 4.93 -11.36 13.47
CA ARG A 43 3.85 -10.43 13.14
C ARG A 43 4.20 -8.95 13.36
N GLU A 44 5.03 -8.65 14.36
CA GLU A 44 5.52 -7.30 14.66
C GLU A 44 6.37 -6.68 13.52
N TRP A 45 7.10 -7.51 12.77
CA TRP A 45 7.94 -7.07 11.64
C TRP A 45 7.19 -7.10 10.31
N MET A 46 5.97 -7.64 10.29
CA MET A 46 5.18 -7.83 9.07
C MET A 46 4.88 -6.52 8.37
N ALA A 47 4.46 -5.50 9.13
CA ALA A 47 4.16 -4.18 8.59
C ALA A 47 5.42 -3.52 8.00
N PHE A 48 6.58 -3.68 8.65
CA PHE A 48 7.85 -3.19 8.14
C PHE A 48 8.27 -3.92 6.86
N PHE A 49 8.11 -5.24 6.82
CA PHE A 49 8.41 -6.03 5.61
C PHE A 49 7.51 -5.63 4.44
N CYS A 50 6.20 -5.49 4.67
CA CYS A 50 5.26 -4.98 3.67
C CYS A 50 5.63 -3.57 3.20
N PHE A 51 6.04 -2.68 4.11
CA PHE A 51 6.49 -1.33 3.75
C PHE A 51 7.70 -1.35 2.82
N CYS A 52 8.73 -2.15 3.14
CA CYS A 52 9.91 -2.32 2.28
C CYS A 52 9.53 -2.87 0.89
N PHE A 53 8.61 -3.85 0.85
CA PHE A 53 8.12 -4.40 -0.41
C PHE A 53 7.35 -3.38 -1.24
N THR A 54 6.52 -2.55 -0.60
CA THR A 54 5.82 -1.44 -1.26
C THR A 54 6.81 -0.45 -1.86
N ILE A 55 7.89 -0.09 -1.17
CA ILE A 55 8.93 0.80 -1.72
C ILE A 55 9.55 0.18 -2.98
N LEU A 56 9.91 -1.11 -2.94
CA LEU A 56 10.48 -1.80 -4.10
C LEU A 56 9.53 -1.81 -5.30
N ILE A 57 8.23 -2.05 -5.07
CA ILE A 57 7.20 -1.97 -6.12
C ILE A 57 7.15 -0.56 -6.71
N MET A 58 7.08 0.48 -5.87
CA MET A 58 6.94 1.86 -6.33
C MET A 58 8.18 2.34 -7.10
N ILE A 59 9.38 1.91 -6.72
CA ILE A 59 10.61 2.15 -7.48
C ILE A 59 10.53 1.47 -8.84
N THR A 60 10.10 0.20 -8.88
CA THR A 60 9.98 -0.55 -10.14
C THR A 60 8.97 0.10 -11.08
N ILE A 61 7.81 0.53 -10.56
CA ILE A 61 6.80 1.26 -11.32
C ILE A 61 7.37 2.58 -11.85
N ASN A 62 8.13 3.31 -11.02
CA ASN A 62 8.74 4.57 -11.46
C ASN A 62 9.74 4.35 -12.60
N MET A 63 10.57 3.32 -12.53
CA MET A 63 11.48 2.98 -13.63
C MET A 63 10.71 2.62 -14.90
N ILE A 64 9.67 1.78 -14.82
CA ILE A 64 8.85 1.44 -15.99
C ILE A 64 8.18 2.69 -16.57
N ASN A 65 7.75 3.62 -15.71
CA ASN A 65 7.15 4.87 -16.12
C ASN A 65 8.10 5.75 -16.94
N GLU A 66 9.37 5.84 -16.52
CA GLU A 66 10.40 6.62 -17.22
C GLU A 66 10.79 5.99 -18.56
N TYR A 67 10.81 4.66 -18.68
CA TYR A 67 11.38 3.97 -19.84
C TYR A 67 10.39 3.36 -20.83
N VAL A 68 9.13 3.10 -20.43
CA VAL A 68 8.21 2.24 -21.23
C VAL A 68 6.80 2.82 -21.37
N ILE A 69 6.20 3.31 -20.29
CA ILE A 69 4.77 3.68 -20.26
C ILE A 69 4.65 5.07 -19.63
N ASN A 70 4.16 6.06 -20.35
CA ASN A 70 3.92 7.39 -19.77
C ASN A 70 2.63 7.36 -18.94
N ILE A 71 2.75 6.94 -17.68
CA ILE A 71 1.65 6.83 -16.71
C ILE A 71 1.31 8.22 -16.19
N LEU A 72 0.02 8.54 -16.19
CA LEU A 72 -0.47 9.82 -15.68
C LEU A 72 -0.16 9.96 -14.18
N PRO A 73 0.38 11.10 -13.69
CA PRO A 73 0.79 11.27 -12.29
C PRO A 73 -0.31 10.94 -11.25
N ILE A 74 -1.57 11.20 -11.58
CA ILE A 74 -2.73 10.84 -10.74
C ILE A 74 -2.78 9.35 -10.43
N VAL A 75 -2.46 8.49 -11.39
CA VAL A 75 -2.47 7.03 -11.21
C VAL A 75 -1.38 6.62 -10.21
N TYR A 76 -0.22 7.28 -10.28
CA TYR A 76 0.88 7.03 -9.35
C TYR A 76 0.50 7.39 -7.91
N PHE A 77 -0.16 8.54 -7.70
CA PHE A 77 -0.65 8.95 -6.39
C PHE A 77 -1.71 8.00 -5.82
N ILE A 78 -2.64 7.55 -6.66
CA ILE A 78 -3.67 6.58 -6.26
C ILE A 78 -3.04 5.26 -5.85
N LEU A 79 -2.10 4.74 -6.65
CA LEU A 79 -1.38 3.50 -6.35
C LEU A 79 -0.59 3.62 -5.03
N GLY A 80 0.10 4.74 -4.83
CA GLY A 80 0.82 5.02 -3.59
C GLY A 80 -0.11 5.05 -2.37
N GLY A 81 -1.29 5.67 -2.50
CA GLY A 81 -2.32 5.64 -1.46
C GLY A 81 -2.80 4.22 -1.15
N ILE A 82 -3.11 3.42 -2.18
CA ILE A 82 -3.57 2.03 -2.03
C ILE A 82 -2.52 1.17 -1.31
N PHE A 83 -1.27 1.17 -1.79
CA PHE A 83 -0.24 0.33 -1.19
C PHE A 83 0.05 0.75 0.25
N THR A 84 0.13 2.06 0.50
CA THR A 84 0.36 2.58 1.85
C THR A 84 -0.79 2.22 2.79
N GLY A 85 -2.04 2.32 2.33
CA GLY A 85 -3.20 1.93 3.14
C GLY A 85 -3.24 0.44 3.47
N ILE A 86 -2.78 -0.42 2.56
CA ILE A 86 -2.57 -1.86 2.85
C ILE A 86 -1.53 -2.06 3.95
N VAL A 87 -0.36 -1.41 3.86
CA VAL A 87 0.71 -1.50 4.88
C VAL A 87 0.21 -1.06 6.25
N VAL A 88 -0.53 0.05 6.30
CA VAL A 88 -1.16 0.55 7.52
C VAL A 88 -2.20 -0.47 8.03
N GLY A 89 -3.01 -1.03 7.14
CA GLY A 89 -3.96 -2.10 7.45
C GLY A 89 -3.30 -3.31 8.12
N VAL A 90 -2.16 -3.78 7.59
CA VAL A 90 -1.37 -4.87 8.18
C VAL A 90 -0.95 -4.56 9.61
N LYS A 91 -0.50 -3.33 9.88
CA LYS A 91 -0.07 -2.90 11.21
C LYS A 91 -1.21 -2.90 12.23
N TYR A 92 -2.40 -2.46 11.81
CA TYR A 92 -3.55 -2.31 12.70
C TYR A 92 -4.48 -3.53 12.74
N SER A 93 -4.23 -4.54 11.90
CA SER A 93 -5.06 -5.74 11.88
C SER A 93 -4.70 -6.69 13.03
N LYS A 94 -5.68 -7.01 13.87
CA LYS A 94 -5.58 -7.82 15.09
C LYS A 94 -5.89 -9.29 14.84
#